data_AF-A0A1D2N7N5-F1
#
_entry.id   AF-A0A1D2N7N5-F1
#
_cell.length_a   1.000
_cell.length_b   1.000
_cell.length_c   1.000
_cell.angle_alpha   90.00
_cell.angle_beta   90.00
_cell.angle_gamma   90.00
#
_symmetry.space_group_name_H-M   'P 1'
#
loop_
_entity.id
_entity.type
_entity.pdbx_description
1 polymer ?
#
loop_
_entity_poly.entity_id
_entity_poly.type
_entity_poly.pdbx_seq_one_letter_code
_entity_poly.pdbx_strand_id
1 'polypeptide(L)'
;MLKLPVTFSSLLIVAAFFQTWAFTAVATAPRVAIIGGGVGGSSVAYFLNELLPKSQIEIFERSGLVGGRVNVTTVMGNGYETGGSIIHGKNKYAVDLAEKFGFEKKVDSGEAMSIQKGDEYVLNTSKWTVITVLKVLYRYGFNYNRLSKMINGFIDEFSTIYELQEKGKIFHTPDEMLEAMSPNLLNLTKGDTRSLLKSLDFSENFIEELVQAITYVNYGQDLSIHSFVGSVAAAGADADLWSVRGGNRELPKSLVEGSKSKLHLNTAVTEIVNLKDGTYKLMSNSQPLGVFDHVVLAYPIEGTRSSIQFTDFEKTPYISGNKKFHRTVATIVAGHVKTNFKWRADILTCDASHFYTSLSLLHPTILLVAEKYPVYKIFSPKELTKEQLNEIFEEIHHVEVHDWLAYPEYDTIPPKFPSFVLQPKLYYLNAVEWAASAIEMSLISGKNIALMISKEYQ
;
A
#
# COMPACT_ATOMS: atom_id res chain seq x y z
N MET A 1 -3.97 -21.71 -88.98
CA MET A 1 -3.82 -20.95 -87.72
C MET A 1 -5.20 -20.45 -87.30
N LEU A 2 -5.60 -20.81 -86.06
CA LEU A 2 -6.48 -20.13 -85.09
C LEU A 2 -7.61 -19.21 -85.61
N LYS A 3 -8.84 -19.18 -85.09
CA LYS A 3 -9.50 -19.79 -83.92
C LYS A 3 -11.02 -19.60 -84.08
N LEU A 4 -11.75 -20.52 -83.47
CA LEU A 4 -13.22 -20.62 -83.31
C LEU A 4 -13.75 -19.56 -82.28
N PRO A 5 -15.09 -19.49 -82.04
CA PRO A 5 -15.92 -18.31 -81.77
C PRO A 5 -16.18 -18.14 -80.26
N VAL A 6 -17.23 -17.43 -79.83
CA VAL A 6 -18.13 -17.83 -78.72
C VAL A 6 -19.28 -16.84 -78.54
N THR A 7 -20.46 -17.45 -78.42
CA THR A 7 -21.79 -16.95 -78.05
C THR A 7 -21.91 -16.69 -76.54
N PHE A 8 -22.60 -15.64 -76.15
CA PHE A 8 -23.04 -15.41 -74.77
C PHE A 8 -24.44 -16.02 -74.53
N SER A 9 -24.52 -16.99 -73.62
CA SER A 9 -25.77 -17.47 -73.04
C SER A 9 -25.66 -17.43 -71.52
N SER A 10 -26.59 -16.71 -70.91
CA SER A 10 -26.75 -16.41 -69.49
C SER A 10 -27.16 -17.63 -68.65
N LEU A 11 -26.48 -17.85 -67.52
CA LEU A 11 -26.93 -18.68 -66.40
C LEU A 11 -27.15 -17.81 -65.16
N LEU A 12 -28.38 -17.80 -64.65
CA LEU A 12 -28.76 -17.23 -63.35
C LEU A 12 -28.40 -18.22 -62.24
N ILE A 13 -27.56 -17.80 -61.29
CA ILE A 13 -27.32 -18.49 -60.02
C ILE A 13 -28.11 -17.75 -58.94
N VAL A 14 -29.10 -18.42 -58.35
CA VAL A 14 -29.79 -17.96 -57.14
C VAL A 14 -28.97 -18.42 -55.95
N ALA A 15 -28.24 -17.50 -55.31
CA ALA A 15 -27.56 -17.74 -54.05
C ALA A 15 -28.53 -17.54 -52.88
N ALA A 16 -28.84 -18.61 -52.16
CA ALA A 16 -29.60 -18.56 -50.91
C ALA A 16 -28.70 -18.00 -49.79
N PHE A 17 -29.03 -16.81 -49.29
CA PHE A 17 -28.42 -16.24 -48.09
C PHE A 17 -28.99 -16.92 -46.84
N PHE A 18 -28.22 -17.83 -46.24
CA PHE A 18 -28.42 -18.21 -44.84
C PHE A 18 -27.80 -17.13 -43.95
N GLN A 19 -28.63 -16.24 -43.41
CA GLN A 19 -28.25 -15.37 -42.29
C GLN A 19 -28.15 -16.23 -41.04
N THR A 20 -26.94 -16.67 -40.69
CA THR A 20 -26.66 -17.19 -39.35
C THR A 20 -26.74 -16.02 -38.38
N TRP A 21 -27.83 -15.97 -37.62
CA TRP A 21 -27.91 -15.12 -36.42
C TRP A 21 -26.95 -15.73 -35.40
N ALA A 22 -25.69 -15.32 -35.45
CA ALA A 22 -24.81 -15.49 -34.31
C ALA A 22 -25.41 -14.63 -33.18
N PHE A 23 -26.06 -15.27 -32.21
CA PHE A 23 -26.27 -14.68 -30.90
C PHE A 23 -24.88 -14.39 -30.35
N THR A 24 -24.38 -13.18 -30.58
CA THR A 24 -23.35 -12.62 -29.73
C THR A 24 -24.02 -12.49 -28.38
N ALA A 25 -23.74 -13.41 -27.47
CA ALA A 25 -24.07 -13.23 -26.07
C ALA A 25 -23.49 -11.86 -25.70
N VAL A 26 -24.36 -10.88 -25.45
CA VAL A 26 -23.92 -9.61 -24.87
C VAL A 26 -23.25 -10.01 -23.58
N ALA A 27 -21.92 -9.91 -23.51
CA ALA A 27 -21.19 -10.23 -22.29
C ALA A 27 -21.80 -9.38 -21.18
N THR A 28 -22.54 -10.03 -20.29
CA THR A 28 -23.18 -9.36 -19.16
C THR A 28 -22.08 -8.78 -18.32
N ALA A 29 -22.17 -7.49 -18.02
CA ALA A 29 -21.12 -6.82 -17.28
C ALA A 29 -20.91 -7.49 -15.90
N PRO A 30 -19.65 -7.69 -15.47
CA PRO A 30 -19.36 -8.48 -14.28
C PRO A 30 -19.94 -7.85 -13.02
N ARG A 31 -20.39 -8.68 -12.10
CA ARG A 31 -20.63 -8.32 -10.70
C ARG A 31 -19.39 -8.62 -9.89
N VAL A 32 -18.76 -7.59 -9.35
CA VAL A 32 -17.50 -7.70 -8.61
C VAL A 32 -17.71 -7.24 -7.17
N ALA A 33 -17.37 -8.10 -6.22
CA ALA A 33 -17.30 -7.73 -4.82
C ALA A 33 -15.85 -7.48 -4.39
N ILE A 34 -15.63 -6.38 -3.67
CA ILE A 34 -14.34 -6.02 -3.11
C ILE A 34 -14.48 -5.96 -1.58
N ILE A 35 -13.68 -6.75 -0.87
CA ILE A 35 -13.74 -6.86 0.59
C ILE A 35 -12.58 -6.03 1.17
N GLY A 36 -12.93 -4.84 1.69
CA GLY A 36 -11.99 -3.86 2.24
C GLY A 36 -11.99 -2.55 1.46
N GLY A 37 -12.33 -1.44 2.13
CA GLY A 37 -12.34 -0.08 1.60
C GLY A 37 -11.01 0.67 1.82
N GLY A 38 -9.88 -0.03 1.76
CA GLY A 38 -8.55 0.61 1.81
C GLY A 38 -8.11 1.16 0.45
N VAL A 39 -6.89 1.69 0.37
CA VAL A 39 -6.27 2.15 -0.90
C VAL A 39 -6.32 1.06 -1.98
N GLY A 40 -5.98 -0.18 -1.64
CA GLY A 40 -6.03 -1.30 -2.58
C GLY A 40 -7.43 -1.60 -3.09
N GLY A 41 -8.41 -1.82 -2.20
CA GLY A 41 -9.77 -2.16 -2.63
C GLY A 41 -10.44 -1.04 -3.43
N SER A 42 -10.29 0.22 -2.98
CA SER A 42 -10.81 1.37 -3.71
C SER A 42 -10.14 1.57 -5.08
N SER A 43 -8.84 1.27 -5.22
CA SER A 43 -8.15 1.36 -6.52
C SER A 43 -8.58 0.29 -7.50
N VAL A 44 -8.86 -0.94 -7.05
CA VAL A 44 -9.49 -1.98 -7.90
C VAL A 44 -10.81 -1.46 -8.45
N ALA A 45 -11.69 -0.95 -7.59
CA ALA A 45 -12.99 -0.43 -8.00
C ALA A 45 -12.85 0.67 -9.06
N TYR A 46 -11.96 1.62 -8.80
CA TYR A 46 -11.72 2.76 -9.66
C TYR A 46 -11.16 2.34 -11.03
N PHE A 47 -10.05 1.59 -11.07
CA PHE A 47 -9.44 1.18 -12.32
C PHE A 47 -10.30 0.20 -13.11
N LEU A 48 -11.06 -0.67 -12.42
CA LEU A 48 -11.99 -1.57 -13.10
C LEU A 48 -13.14 -0.79 -13.74
N ASN A 49 -13.66 0.25 -13.09
CA ASN A 49 -14.66 1.13 -13.70
C ASN A 49 -14.11 1.90 -14.91
N GLU A 50 -12.82 2.29 -14.91
CA GLU A 50 -12.19 2.88 -16.10
C GLU A 50 -12.04 1.87 -17.25
N LEU A 51 -11.65 0.63 -16.95
CA LEU A 51 -11.41 -0.42 -17.94
C LEU A 51 -12.70 -1.07 -18.47
N LEU A 52 -13.70 -1.21 -17.61
CA LEU A 52 -15.01 -1.82 -17.87
C LEU A 52 -16.15 -1.01 -17.22
N PRO A 53 -16.59 0.12 -17.81
CA PRO A 53 -17.55 1.05 -17.20
C PRO A 53 -18.95 0.51 -16.90
N LYS A 54 -19.29 -0.68 -17.41
CA LYS A 54 -20.59 -1.33 -17.16
C LYS A 54 -20.57 -2.28 -15.97
N SER A 55 -19.39 -2.53 -15.38
CA SER A 55 -19.23 -3.45 -14.26
C SER A 55 -20.06 -3.01 -13.05
N GLN A 56 -20.69 -3.96 -12.37
CA GLN A 56 -21.40 -3.71 -11.11
C GLN A 56 -20.44 -3.98 -9.96
N ILE A 57 -19.92 -2.93 -9.35
CA ILE A 57 -18.89 -3.02 -8.32
C ILE A 57 -19.52 -2.71 -6.95
N GLU A 58 -19.38 -3.63 -6.00
CA GLU A 58 -19.79 -3.45 -4.61
C GLU A 58 -18.58 -3.56 -3.69
N ILE A 59 -18.38 -2.57 -2.80
CA ILE A 59 -17.28 -2.57 -1.80
C ILE A 59 -17.89 -2.81 -0.43
N PHE A 60 -17.36 -3.79 0.30
CA PHE A 60 -17.76 -4.13 1.65
C PHE A 60 -16.66 -3.74 2.62
N GLU A 61 -16.91 -2.73 3.46
CA GLU A 61 -15.98 -2.23 4.46
C GLU A 61 -16.55 -2.48 5.85
N ARG A 62 -15.76 -3.17 6.69
CA ARG A 62 -16.19 -3.56 8.04
C ARG A 62 -16.37 -2.37 8.97
N SER A 63 -15.62 -1.29 8.76
CA SER A 63 -15.66 -0.09 9.59
C SER A 63 -16.67 0.93 9.07
N GLY A 64 -16.90 1.97 9.87
CA GLY A 64 -17.79 3.07 9.49
C GLY A 64 -17.18 4.07 8.49
N LEU A 65 -15.97 3.81 7.96
CA LEU A 65 -15.26 4.73 7.08
C LEU A 65 -14.29 4.02 6.12
N VAL A 66 -14.05 4.64 4.97
CA VAL A 66 -13.06 4.19 3.97
C VAL A 66 -11.67 4.69 4.37
N GLY A 67 -10.62 3.92 4.08
CA GLY A 67 -9.22 4.36 4.27
C GLY A 67 -8.26 3.25 4.68
N GLY A 68 -8.73 2.28 5.46
CA GLY A 68 -7.88 1.22 6.01
C GLY A 68 -6.72 1.80 6.83
N ARG A 69 -5.48 1.46 6.46
CA ARG A 69 -4.23 1.95 7.11
C ARG A 69 -3.84 3.38 6.71
N VAL A 70 -4.61 4.04 5.85
CA VAL A 70 -4.47 5.44 5.51
C VAL A 70 -5.68 6.16 6.09
N ASN A 71 -5.52 6.76 7.27
CA ASN A 71 -6.64 7.23 8.05
C ASN A 71 -6.32 8.47 8.89
N VAL A 72 -7.38 9.21 9.20
CA VAL A 72 -7.34 10.42 10.02
C VAL A 72 -8.24 10.21 11.23
N THR A 73 -7.68 10.42 12.43
CA THR A 73 -8.45 10.43 13.67
C THR A 73 -8.75 11.86 14.14
N THR A 74 -9.80 12.02 14.94
CA THR A 74 -10.18 13.31 15.53
C THR A 74 -9.70 13.40 16.97
N VAL A 75 -8.74 14.29 17.22
CA VAL A 75 -8.23 14.60 18.57
C VAL A 75 -8.57 16.04 18.90
N MET A 76 -9.25 16.24 20.03
CA MET A 76 -9.60 17.58 20.54
C MET A 76 -10.31 18.48 19.52
N GLY A 77 -11.06 17.89 18.58
CA GLY A 77 -11.82 18.59 17.53
C GLY A 77 -11.10 18.76 16.19
N ASN A 78 -9.83 18.39 16.07
CA ASN A 78 -9.04 18.47 14.83
C ASN A 78 -8.67 17.09 14.29
N GLY A 79 -8.45 16.97 12.98
CA GLY A 79 -8.06 15.73 12.31
C GLY A 79 -6.55 15.55 12.21
N TYR A 80 -6.04 14.36 12.55
CA TYR A 80 -4.61 14.01 12.50
C TYR A 80 -4.37 12.64 11.84
N GLU A 81 -3.29 12.52 11.08
CA GLU A 81 -2.87 11.28 10.39
C GLU A 81 -2.38 10.20 11.36
N THR A 82 -3.01 9.03 11.31
CA THR A 82 -2.66 7.91 12.19
C THR A 82 -1.72 6.91 11.51
N GLY A 83 -1.82 6.73 10.19
CA GLY A 83 -1.13 5.67 9.45
C GLY A 83 -0.21 6.18 8.35
N GLY A 84 -0.34 5.61 7.14
CA GLY A 84 0.53 5.89 5.99
C GLY A 84 0.51 7.37 5.58
N SER A 85 1.56 8.10 5.96
CA SER A 85 1.56 9.57 5.97
C SER A 85 2.37 10.22 4.85
N ILE A 86 3.08 9.45 4.01
CA ILE A 86 3.95 9.99 2.96
C ILE A 86 3.73 9.31 1.61
N ILE A 87 3.91 10.09 0.54
CA ILE A 87 3.89 9.66 -0.86
C ILE A 87 5.16 10.22 -1.51
N HIS A 88 5.87 9.40 -2.26
CA HIS A 88 7.04 9.82 -3.03
C HIS A 88 6.62 10.48 -4.35
N GLY A 89 7.30 11.52 -4.82
CA GLY A 89 6.96 12.22 -6.06
C GLY A 89 7.10 11.39 -7.34
N LYS A 90 7.75 10.22 -7.26
CA LYS A 90 7.85 9.22 -8.34
C LYS A 90 6.79 8.10 -8.28
N ASN A 91 5.89 8.13 -7.29
CA ASN A 91 4.75 7.23 -7.20
C ASN A 91 3.68 7.67 -8.21
N LYS A 92 3.79 7.21 -9.47
CA LYS A 92 3.03 7.74 -10.60
C LYS A 92 1.53 7.62 -10.40
N TYR A 93 1.01 6.50 -9.93
CA TYR A 93 -0.43 6.38 -9.71
C TYR A 93 -0.92 7.35 -8.64
N ALA A 94 -0.23 7.42 -7.49
CA ALA A 94 -0.62 8.36 -6.44
C ALA A 94 -0.56 9.82 -6.91
N VAL A 95 0.47 10.20 -7.68
CA VAL A 95 0.63 11.56 -8.24
C VAL A 95 -0.44 11.86 -9.29
N ASP A 96 -0.62 11.00 -10.29
CA ASP A 96 -1.61 11.20 -11.35
C ASP A 96 -3.03 11.28 -10.78
N LEU A 97 -3.35 10.44 -9.78
CA LEU A 97 -4.66 10.45 -9.11
C LEU A 97 -4.85 11.72 -8.28
N ALA A 98 -3.80 12.18 -7.59
CA ALA A 98 -3.86 13.43 -6.85
C ALA A 98 -4.09 14.63 -7.78
N GLU A 99 -3.41 14.68 -8.93
CA GLU A 99 -3.66 15.69 -9.95
C GLU A 99 -5.08 15.59 -10.50
N LYS A 100 -5.56 14.39 -10.83
CA LYS A 100 -6.90 14.15 -11.37
C LYS A 100 -8.01 14.56 -10.40
N PHE A 101 -7.82 14.34 -9.10
CA PHE A 101 -8.80 14.73 -8.07
C PHE A 101 -8.57 16.14 -7.52
N GLY A 102 -7.54 16.86 -7.98
CA GLY A 102 -7.25 18.22 -7.55
C GLY A 102 -6.78 18.32 -6.09
N PHE A 103 -6.04 17.33 -5.60
CA PHE A 103 -5.50 17.35 -4.25
C PHE A 103 -4.37 18.38 -4.12
N GLU A 104 -4.45 19.19 -3.07
CA GLU A 104 -3.36 20.06 -2.68
C GLU A 104 -2.32 19.29 -1.84
N LYS A 105 -1.04 19.58 -2.07
CA LYS A 105 0.03 19.07 -1.20
C LYS A 105 0.04 19.84 0.12
N LYS A 106 0.19 19.13 1.24
CA LYS A 106 0.45 19.74 2.55
C LYS A 106 1.80 20.47 2.50
N VAL A 107 1.85 21.64 3.12
CA VAL A 107 3.11 22.40 3.27
C VAL A 107 3.97 21.70 4.33
N ASP A 108 5.22 21.44 3.99
CA ASP A 108 6.20 20.93 4.94
C ASP A 108 6.47 21.96 6.05
N SER A 109 6.43 21.51 7.31
CA SER A 109 6.72 22.34 8.48
C SER A 109 8.21 22.71 8.58
N GLY A 110 9.07 21.99 7.85
CA GLY A 110 10.53 22.16 7.86
C GLY A 110 11.13 21.93 9.25
N GLU A 111 10.47 21.10 10.05
CA GLU A 111 10.88 20.82 11.41
C GLU A 111 12.11 19.91 11.45
N ALA A 112 12.90 20.05 12.52
CA ALA A 112 14.11 19.28 12.68
C ALA A 112 13.80 17.88 13.23
N MET A 113 14.49 16.88 12.68
CA MET A 113 14.46 15.50 13.14
C MET A 113 15.73 15.14 13.89
N SER A 114 15.63 14.16 14.78
CA SER A 114 16.76 13.59 15.51
C SER A 114 16.80 12.09 15.36
N ILE A 115 18.01 11.52 15.33
CA ILE A 115 18.22 10.08 15.43
C ILE A 115 18.80 9.79 16.81
N GLN A 116 18.18 8.86 17.51
CA GLN A 116 18.53 8.45 18.87
C GLN A 116 19.10 7.03 18.87
N LYS A 117 20.19 6.84 19.62
CA LYS A 117 20.83 5.55 19.88
C LYS A 117 21.07 5.42 21.38
N GLY A 118 20.37 4.50 22.05
CA GLY A 118 20.29 4.51 23.51
C GLY A 118 19.82 5.87 24.04
N ASP A 119 20.57 6.46 24.95
CA ASP A 119 20.27 7.78 25.53
C ASP A 119 20.88 8.97 24.74
N GLU A 120 21.62 8.70 23.66
CA GLU A 120 22.33 9.73 22.88
C GLU A 120 21.61 10.09 21.58
N TYR A 121 21.65 11.37 21.21
CA TYR A 121 21.19 11.85 19.90
C TYR A 121 22.35 11.95 18.91
N VAL A 122 22.53 10.89 18.12
CA VAL A 122 23.64 10.73 17.18
C VAL A 122 23.56 11.66 15.97
N LEU A 123 22.35 12.07 15.58
CA LEU A 123 22.11 13.08 14.55
C LEU A 123 20.99 14.02 14.99
N ASN A 124 21.17 15.32 14.75
CA ASN A 124 20.10 16.31 14.90
C ASN A 124 20.13 17.19 13.65
N THR A 125 19.11 17.14 12.82
CA THR A 125 19.02 17.99 11.63
C THR A 125 18.70 19.43 12.03
N SER A 126 18.72 20.32 11.06
CA SER A 126 18.43 21.74 11.22
C SER A 126 17.45 22.17 10.14
N LYS A 127 16.67 23.22 10.43
CA LYS A 127 15.89 23.94 9.42
C LYS A 127 16.77 24.47 8.28
N TRP A 128 18.06 24.70 8.55
CA TRP A 128 19.04 25.08 7.53
C TRP A 128 19.62 23.83 6.86
N THR A 129 19.21 23.57 5.62
CA THR A 129 19.67 22.42 4.82
C THR A 129 21.19 22.30 4.79
N VAL A 130 21.92 23.42 4.66
CA VAL A 130 23.39 23.43 4.65
C VAL A 130 23.98 22.89 5.95
N ILE A 131 23.41 23.23 7.11
CA ILE A 131 23.86 22.71 8.40
C ILE A 131 23.60 21.21 8.49
N THR A 132 22.42 20.76 8.04
CA THR A 132 22.09 19.33 7.99
C THR A 132 23.07 18.56 7.11
N VAL A 133 23.37 19.08 5.90
CA VAL A 133 24.33 18.47 4.97
C VAL A 133 25.72 18.37 5.59
N LEU A 134 26.22 19.44 6.23
CA LEU A 134 27.54 19.40 6.89
C LEU A 134 27.59 18.38 8.03
N LYS A 135 26.53 18.26 8.85
CA LYS A 135 26.46 17.26 9.92
C LYS A 135 26.43 15.83 9.38
N VAL A 136 25.65 15.59 8.32
CA VAL A 136 25.56 14.28 7.67
C VAL A 136 26.90 13.90 7.03
N LEU A 137 27.54 14.83 6.31
CA LEU A 137 28.87 14.60 5.72
C LEU A 137 29.94 14.35 6.78
N TYR A 138 29.93 15.11 7.88
CA TYR A 138 30.88 14.90 8.97
C TYR A 138 30.72 13.53 9.62
N ARG A 139 29.48 13.09 9.88
CA ARG A 139 29.22 11.83 10.60
C ARG A 139 29.30 10.59 9.70
N TYR A 140 28.80 10.69 8.48
CA TYR A 140 28.58 9.54 7.59
C TYR A 140 29.40 9.60 6.30
N GLY A 141 30.17 10.67 6.07
CA GLY A 141 30.89 10.88 4.82
C GLY A 141 29.93 10.91 3.63
N PHE A 142 30.37 10.35 2.50
CA PHE A 142 29.59 10.27 1.27
C PHE A 142 28.61 9.09 1.22
N ASN A 143 28.42 8.34 2.32
CA ASN A 143 27.50 7.20 2.33
C ASN A 143 26.06 7.62 2.01
N TYR A 144 25.59 8.78 2.48
CA TYR A 144 24.26 9.28 2.11
C TYR A 144 24.13 9.47 0.59
N ASN A 145 25.12 10.08 -0.07
CA ASN A 145 25.11 10.26 -1.53
C ASN A 145 25.13 8.92 -2.28
N ARG A 146 25.89 7.94 -1.79
CA ARG A 146 25.94 6.59 -2.38
C ARG A 146 24.59 5.88 -2.24
N LEU A 147 23.95 5.97 -1.06
CA LEU A 147 22.62 5.43 -0.82
C LEU A 147 21.60 6.09 -1.75
N SER A 148 21.56 7.43 -1.80
CA SER A 148 20.66 8.17 -2.68
C SER A 148 20.83 7.78 -4.16
N LYS A 149 22.06 7.61 -4.64
CA LYS A 149 22.32 7.11 -6.01
C LYS A 149 21.78 5.69 -6.23
N MET A 150 21.98 4.80 -5.25
CA MET A 150 21.48 3.43 -5.30
C MET A 150 19.95 3.39 -5.34
N ILE A 151 19.28 4.20 -4.49
CA ILE A 151 17.82 4.28 -4.42
C ILE A 151 17.22 4.91 -5.68
N ASN A 152 17.86 5.92 -6.27
CA ASN A 152 17.42 6.44 -7.57
C ASN A 152 17.43 5.37 -8.67
N GLY A 153 18.50 4.55 -8.74
CA GLY A 153 18.53 3.42 -9.67
C GLY A 153 17.44 2.38 -9.40
N PHE A 154 17.14 2.09 -8.13
CA PHE A 154 16.01 1.25 -7.73
C PHE A 154 14.66 1.83 -8.20
N ILE A 155 14.43 3.14 -8.01
CA ILE A 155 13.21 3.83 -8.44
C ILE A 155 13.06 3.82 -9.96
N ASP A 156 14.16 4.01 -10.70
CA ASP A 156 14.17 3.96 -12.17
C ASP A 156 13.76 2.56 -12.66
N GLU A 157 14.34 1.49 -12.11
CA GLU A 157 13.95 0.11 -12.43
C GLU A 157 12.48 -0.16 -12.07
N PHE A 158 12.04 0.27 -10.87
CA PHE A 158 10.68 0.09 -10.38
C PHE A 158 9.63 0.79 -11.27
N SER A 159 9.96 1.97 -11.80
CA SER A 159 9.05 2.77 -12.63
C SER A 159 8.63 2.08 -13.93
N THR A 160 9.35 1.02 -14.35
CA THR A 160 8.97 0.17 -15.48
C THR A 160 7.56 -0.41 -15.35
N ILE A 161 7.06 -0.61 -14.12
CA ILE A 161 5.71 -1.15 -13.88
C ILE A 161 4.61 -0.39 -14.60
N TYR A 162 4.72 0.94 -14.68
CA TYR A 162 3.67 1.80 -15.21
C TYR A 162 3.46 1.55 -16.72
N GLU A 163 4.55 1.46 -17.48
CA GLU A 163 4.49 1.13 -18.91
C GLU A 163 3.96 -0.29 -19.16
N LEU A 164 4.35 -1.24 -18.30
CA LEU A 164 3.87 -2.62 -18.41
C LEU A 164 2.37 -2.71 -18.19
N GLN A 165 1.83 -2.03 -17.17
CA GLN A 165 0.40 -2.00 -16.88
C GLN A 165 -0.40 -1.16 -17.90
N GLU A 166 0.19 -0.10 -18.46
CA GLU A 166 -0.41 0.67 -19.57
C GLU A 166 -0.57 -0.20 -20.82
N LYS A 167 0.40 -1.06 -21.13
CA LYS A 167 0.32 -2.08 -22.20
C LYS A 167 -0.59 -3.27 -21.85
N GLY A 168 -1.27 -3.22 -20.70
CA GLY A 168 -2.18 -4.26 -20.24
C GLY A 168 -1.50 -5.55 -19.79
N LYS A 169 -0.21 -5.53 -19.41
CA LYS A 169 0.45 -6.70 -18.82
C LYS A 169 -0.19 -7.02 -17.45
N ILE A 170 -0.45 -8.31 -17.21
CA ILE A 170 -0.97 -8.83 -15.95
C ILE A 170 0.10 -9.70 -15.31
N PHE A 171 0.10 -9.78 -13.97
CA PHE A 171 1.07 -10.55 -13.20
C PHE A 171 0.36 -11.43 -12.18
N HIS A 172 0.59 -12.73 -12.19
CA HIS A 172 -0.09 -13.66 -11.28
C HIS A 172 0.56 -13.73 -9.90
N THR A 173 1.84 -13.40 -9.79
CA THR A 173 2.54 -13.30 -8.50
C THR A 173 3.38 -12.03 -8.43
N PRO A 174 3.70 -11.55 -7.22
CA PRO A 174 4.68 -10.49 -7.05
C PRO A 174 6.05 -10.85 -7.65
N ASP A 175 6.47 -12.13 -7.63
CA ASP A 175 7.74 -12.54 -8.25
C ASP A 175 7.75 -12.21 -9.75
N GLU A 176 6.69 -12.58 -10.48
CA GLU A 176 6.52 -12.29 -11.91
C GLU A 176 6.52 -10.77 -12.17
N MET A 177 5.86 -10.01 -11.30
CA MET A 177 5.79 -8.55 -11.37
C MET A 177 7.17 -7.91 -11.20
N LEU A 178 7.93 -8.32 -10.19
CA LEU A 178 9.27 -7.81 -9.91
C LEU A 178 10.25 -8.16 -11.03
N GLU A 179 10.26 -9.42 -11.46
CA GLU A 179 11.16 -9.89 -12.52
C GLU A 179 10.89 -9.19 -13.86
N ALA A 180 9.61 -8.91 -14.16
CA ALA A 180 9.23 -8.18 -15.36
C ALA A 180 9.64 -6.71 -15.38
N MET A 181 9.73 -6.06 -14.21
CA MET A 181 10.30 -4.72 -14.09
C MET A 181 11.81 -4.75 -14.26
N SER A 182 12.48 -5.61 -13.49
CA SER A 182 13.93 -5.84 -13.53
C SER A 182 14.30 -7.10 -12.74
N PRO A 183 15.13 -8.01 -13.29
CA PRO A 183 15.62 -9.17 -12.53
C PRO A 183 16.34 -8.80 -11.23
N ASN A 184 16.95 -7.62 -11.17
CA ASN A 184 17.61 -7.10 -9.98
C ASN A 184 16.60 -6.83 -8.84
N LEU A 185 15.41 -6.31 -9.14
CA LEU A 185 14.36 -6.09 -8.13
C LEU A 185 13.91 -7.38 -7.46
N LEU A 186 13.74 -8.46 -8.23
CA LEU A 186 13.47 -9.78 -7.66
C LEU A 186 14.68 -10.31 -6.88
N ASN A 187 15.91 -10.03 -7.32
CA ASN A 187 17.11 -10.46 -6.58
C ASN A 187 17.22 -9.78 -5.20
N LEU A 188 16.78 -8.53 -5.07
CA LEU A 188 16.74 -7.80 -3.80
C LEU A 188 15.79 -8.43 -2.75
N THR A 189 14.91 -9.36 -3.13
CA THR A 189 14.07 -10.07 -2.16
C THR A 189 14.74 -11.29 -1.55
N LYS A 190 15.91 -11.70 -2.07
CA LYS A 190 16.60 -12.95 -1.71
C LYS A 190 17.64 -12.82 -0.59
N GLY A 191 17.96 -11.61 -0.16
CA GLY A 191 18.95 -11.36 0.89
C GLY A 191 18.62 -10.12 1.73
N ASP A 192 19.11 -10.10 2.96
CA ASP A 192 18.83 -9.05 3.93
C ASP A 192 19.55 -7.73 3.61
N THR A 193 18.95 -6.62 4.06
CA THR A 193 19.40 -5.25 3.78
C THR A 193 20.78 -4.97 4.38
N ARG A 194 21.04 -5.48 5.60
CA ARG A 194 22.33 -5.29 6.26
C ARG A 194 23.47 -5.92 5.46
N SER A 195 23.30 -7.18 5.04
CA SER A 195 24.30 -7.91 4.24
C SER A 195 24.58 -7.21 2.91
N LEU A 196 23.54 -6.73 2.21
CA LEU A 196 23.71 -5.95 0.99
C LEU A 196 24.55 -4.69 1.22
N LEU A 197 24.19 -3.88 2.21
CA LEU A 197 24.91 -2.63 2.50
C LEU A 197 26.35 -2.87 2.93
N LYS A 198 26.62 -3.93 3.71
CA LYS A 198 27.99 -4.33 4.07
C LYS A 198 28.79 -4.77 2.85
N SER A 199 28.20 -5.57 1.96
CA SER A 199 28.87 -6.00 0.72
C SER A 199 29.17 -4.85 -0.25
N LEU A 200 28.45 -3.72 -0.11
CA LEU A 200 28.68 -2.49 -0.86
C LEU A 200 29.57 -1.51 -0.09
N ASP A 201 30.29 -1.93 0.96
CA ASP A 201 31.22 -1.10 1.73
C ASP A 201 30.58 0.17 2.32
N PHE A 202 29.31 0.13 2.75
CA PHE A 202 28.75 1.18 3.60
C PHE A 202 29.32 1.05 5.01
N SER A 203 29.59 2.19 5.67
CA SER A 203 30.18 2.18 7.02
C SER A 203 29.17 1.70 8.06
N GLU A 204 29.64 0.95 9.06
CA GLU A 204 28.77 0.36 10.09
C GLU A 204 27.93 1.43 10.81
N ASN A 205 28.50 2.58 11.15
CA ASN A 205 27.75 3.66 11.80
C ASN A 205 26.62 4.22 10.91
N PHE A 206 26.80 4.27 9.60
CA PHE A 206 25.74 4.71 8.68
C PHE A 206 24.60 3.69 8.62
N ILE A 207 24.94 2.40 8.57
CA ILE A 207 23.99 1.28 8.56
C ILE A 207 23.20 1.27 9.88
N GLU A 208 23.89 1.22 11.02
CA GLU A 208 23.28 1.07 12.35
C GLU A 208 22.53 2.30 12.85
N GLU A 209 22.78 3.48 12.29
CA GLU A 209 22.17 4.73 12.78
C GLU A 209 21.15 5.25 11.77
N LEU A 210 21.59 5.63 10.57
CA LEU A 210 20.69 6.27 9.61
C LEU A 210 19.76 5.25 8.95
N VAL A 211 20.30 4.18 8.37
CA VAL A 211 19.47 3.20 7.64
C VAL A 211 18.55 2.47 8.61
N GLN A 212 19.05 2.05 9.78
CA GLN A 212 18.22 1.41 10.80
C GLN A 212 17.08 2.32 11.30
N ALA A 213 17.32 3.63 11.51
CA ALA A 213 16.27 4.57 11.89
C ALA A 213 15.20 4.72 10.79
N ILE A 214 15.62 4.81 9.52
CA ILE A 214 14.70 4.86 8.37
C ILE A 214 13.87 3.59 8.28
N THR A 215 14.48 2.43 8.47
CA THR A 215 13.77 1.14 8.44
C THR A 215 12.78 1.01 9.59
N TYR A 216 13.13 1.44 10.81
CA TYR A 216 12.20 1.38 11.95
C TYR A 216 11.00 2.31 11.82
N VAL A 217 11.18 3.55 11.32
CA VAL A 217 10.05 4.47 11.18
C VAL A 217 9.08 4.02 10.08
N ASN A 218 9.58 3.39 9.01
CA ASN A 218 8.75 2.94 7.90
C ASN A 218 8.16 1.54 8.10
N TYR A 219 8.96 0.62 8.64
CA TYR A 219 8.64 -0.81 8.72
C TYR A 219 8.69 -1.43 10.11
N GLY A 220 9.02 -0.67 11.16
CA GLY A 220 9.05 -1.19 12.54
C GLY A 220 9.95 -2.41 12.77
N GLN A 221 10.77 -2.76 11.77
CA GLN A 221 11.58 -3.97 11.69
C GLN A 221 13.05 -3.60 11.55
N ASP A 222 13.94 -4.51 11.92
CA ASP A 222 15.38 -4.29 11.82
C ASP A 222 15.91 -4.55 10.39
N LEU A 223 17.20 -4.37 10.19
CA LEU A 223 17.83 -4.56 8.88
C LEU A 223 17.94 -6.02 8.41
N SER A 224 17.35 -6.99 9.13
CA SER A 224 17.16 -8.36 8.63
C SER A 224 16.08 -8.46 7.56
N ILE A 225 15.26 -7.41 7.37
CA ILE A 225 14.34 -7.33 6.24
C ILE A 225 15.09 -7.49 4.90
N HIS A 226 14.43 -8.12 3.93
CA HIS A 226 15.02 -8.26 2.61
C HIS A 226 15.25 -6.90 1.92
N SER A 227 16.28 -6.84 1.09
CA SER A 227 16.84 -5.59 0.52
C SER A 227 15.87 -4.79 -0.34
N PHE A 228 14.85 -5.44 -0.94
CA PHE A 228 13.79 -4.74 -1.66
C PHE A 228 12.98 -3.85 -0.71
N VAL A 229 12.54 -4.36 0.46
CA VAL A 229 11.84 -3.56 1.48
C VAL A 229 12.77 -2.50 2.04
N GLY A 230 14.06 -2.83 2.27
CA GLY A 230 15.05 -1.83 2.69
C GLY A 230 15.19 -0.67 1.69
N SER A 231 15.10 -0.96 0.39
CA SER A 231 15.12 0.05 -0.68
C SER A 231 13.83 0.89 -0.70
N VAL A 232 12.67 0.27 -0.50
CA VAL A 232 11.38 1.00 -0.36
C VAL A 232 11.39 1.89 0.88
N ALA A 233 11.92 1.42 2.01
CA ALA A 233 12.06 2.21 3.24
C ALA A 233 12.95 3.44 3.01
N ALA A 234 14.09 3.25 2.33
CA ALA A 234 15.02 4.33 2.00
C ALA A 234 14.41 5.35 1.01
N ALA A 235 13.61 4.89 0.04
CA ALA A 235 12.82 5.80 -0.81
C ALA A 235 11.79 6.61 0.00
N GLY A 236 11.24 6.04 1.07
CA GLY A 236 10.40 6.73 2.06
C GLY A 236 11.13 7.74 2.95
N ALA A 237 12.43 7.99 2.72
CA ALA A 237 13.22 9.00 3.40
C ALA A 237 13.94 9.96 2.43
N ASP A 238 13.52 9.97 1.15
CA ASP A 238 13.99 10.93 0.15
C ASP A 238 13.47 12.36 0.45
N ALA A 239 13.99 13.36 -0.25
CA ALA A 239 13.57 14.76 -0.16
C ALA A 239 12.24 15.05 -0.88
N ASP A 240 11.83 14.22 -1.86
CA ASP A 240 10.60 14.43 -2.66
C ASP A 240 9.39 13.67 -2.08
N LEU A 241 9.14 13.87 -0.78
CA LEU A 241 8.01 13.30 -0.07
C LEU A 241 6.91 14.34 0.15
N TRP A 242 5.66 13.92 -0.01
CA TRP A 242 4.51 14.79 0.19
C TRP A 242 3.33 14.03 0.82
N SER A 243 2.34 14.79 1.29
CA SER A 243 1.07 14.27 1.80
C SER A 243 -0.08 15.16 1.33
N VAL A 244 -1.30 14.60 1.30
CA VAL A 244 -2.50 15.31 0.87
C VAL A 244 -2.97 16.26 1.96
N ARG A 245 -3.25 17.53 1.61
CA ARG A 245 -3.97 18.47 2.48
C ARG A 245 -5.36 17.91 2.75
N GLY A 246 -5.79 17.85 4.02
CA GLY A 246 -7.00 17.12 4.44
C GLY A 246 -6.74 15.67 4.85
N GLY A 247 -5.56 15.14 4.54
CA GLY A 247 -5.12 13.79 4.88
C GLY A 247 -5.15 12.84 3.69
N ASN A 248 -4.25 11.86 3.71
CA ASN A 248 -4.10 10.85 2.66
C ASN A 248 -5.35 9.97 2.52
N ARG A 249 -6.27 9.96 3.50
CA ARG A 249 -7.58 9.29 3.40
C ARG A 249 -8.45 9.84 2.28
N GLU A 250 -8.22 11.07 1.81
CA GLU A 250 -8.94 11.63 0.67
C GLU A 250 -8.69 10.83 -0.62
N LEU A 251 -7.55 10.15 -0.76
CA LEU A 251 -7.25 9.29 -1.90
C LEU A 251 -8.24 8.11 -2.02
N PRO A 252 -8.31 7.16 -1.07
CA PRO A 252 -9.25 6.04 -1.17
C PRO A 252 -10.71 6.49 -1.19
N LYS A 253 -11.06 7.59 -0.51
CA LYS A 253 -12.41 8.18 -0.59
C LYS A 253 -12.75 8.62 -2.03
N SER A 254 -11.87 9.38 -2.67
CA SER A 254 -12.08 9.87 -4.04
C SER A 254 -12.07 8.73 -5.07
N LEU A 255 -11.27 7.67 -4.83
CA LEU A 255 -11.30 6.45 -5.65
C LEU A 255 -12.66 5.75 -5.60
N VAL A 256 -13.25 5.60 -4.40
CA VAL A 256 -14.60 5.04 -4.25
C VAL A 256 -15.63 5.91 -4.97
N GLU A 257 -15.63 7.22 -4.75
CA GLU A 257 -16.56 8.15 -5.41
C GLU A 257 -16.42 8.11 -6.94
N GLY A 258 -15.18 8.16 -7.45
CA GLY A 258 -14.88 8.13 -8.88
C GLY A 258 -15.20 6.79 -9.56
N SER A 259 -15.19 5.69 -8.81
CA SER A 259 -15.57 4.37 -9.31
C SER A 259 -17.08 4.18 -9.50
N LYS A 260 -17.91 5.05 -8.90
CA LYS A 260 -19.37 4.89 -8.81
C LYS A 260 -19.80 3.52 -8.24
N SER A 261 -18.94 2.89 -7.46
CA SER A 261 -19.23 1.62 -6.80
C SER A 261 -20.26 1.82 -5.69
N LYS A 262 -20.99 0.74 -5.38
CA LYS A 262 -21.89 0.71 -4.23
C LYS A 262 -21.09 0.37 -2.98
N LEU A 263 -20.95 1.34 -2.09
CA LEU A 263 -20.20 1.20 -0.84
C LEU A 263 -21.12 0.75 0.29
N HIS A 264 -20.73 -0.32 0.98
CA HIS A 264 -21.37 -0.85 2.18
C HIS A 264 -20.43 -0.70 3.38
N LEU A 265 -20.64 0.35 4.17
CA LEU A 265 -19.93 0.57 5.44
C LEU A 265 -20.54 -0.29 6.55
N ASN A 266 -19.80 -0.47 7.65
CA ASN A 266 -20.19 -1.31 8.79
C ASN A 266 -20.62 -2.73 8.38
N THR A 267 -20.09 -3.24 7.27
CA THR A 267 -20.49 -4.50 6.65
C THR A 267 -19.29 -5.43 6.59
N ALA A 268 -19.11 -6.22 7.65
CA ALA A 268 -18.09 -7.24 7.69
C ALA A 268 -18.56 -8.48 6.91
N VAL A 269 -17.84 -8.85 5.86
CA VAL A 269 -18.00 -10.17 5.24
C VAL A 269 -17.42 -11.21 6.21
N THR A 270 -18.21 -12.23 6.54
CA THR A 270 -17.82 -13.30 7.48
C THR A 270 -17.77 -14.66 6.82
N GLU A 271 -18.33 -14.81 5.61
CA GLU A 271 -18.26 -16.06 4.87
C GLU A 271 -18.32 -15.80 3.36
N ILE A 272 -17.55 -16.60 2.62
CA ILE A 272 -17.56 -16.70 1.17
C ILE A 272 -17.93 -18.14 0.85
N VAL A 273 -18.96 -18.33 0.02
CA VAL A 273 -19.39 -19.66 -0.44
C VAL A 273 -19.07 -19.79 -1.92
N ASN A 274 -18.36 -20.85 -2.29
CA ASN A 274 -18.08 -21.20 -3.68
C ASN A 274 -19.30 -21.92 -4.29
N LEU A 275 -19.95 -21.33 -5.28
CA LEU A 275 -21.11 -21.93 -5.92
C LEU A 275 -20.68 -22.82 -7.09
N LYS A 276 -21.50 -23.85 -7.38
CA LYS A 276 -21.21 -24.83 -8.43
C LYS A 276 -21.19 -24.25 -9.85
N ASP A 277 -21.76 -23.06 -10.04
CA ASP A 277 -21.76 -22.33 -11.32
C ASP A 277 -20.51 -21.46 -11.51
N GLY A 278 -19.57 -21.48 -10.56
CA GLY A 278 -18.34 -20.69 -10.60
C GLY A 278 -18.48 -19.26 -10.12
N THR A 279 -19.61 -18.90 -9.49
CA THR A 279 -19.81 -17.62 -8.80
C THR A 279 -19.61 -17.73 -7.29
N TYR A 280 -19.54 -16.60 -6.60
CA TYR A 280 -19.32 -16.51 -5.17
C TYR A 280 -20.48 -15.85 -4.45
N LYS A 281 -20.99 -16.50 -3.40
CA LYS A 281 -21.97 -15.88 -2.49
C LYS A 281 -21.27 -15.31 -1.27
N LEU A 282 -21.52 -14.03 -0.98
CA LEU A 282 -21.00 -13.37 0.21
C LEU A 282 -22.05 -13.33 1.32
N MET A 283 -21.60 -13.51 2.56
CA MET A 283 -22.44 -13.45 3.75
C MET A 283 -21.85 -12.53 4.83
N SER A 284 -22.72 -11.91 5.61
CA SER A 284 -22.39 -11.24 6.88
C SER A 284 -23.26 -11.81 7.99
N ASN A 285 -22.66 -12.51 8.95
CA ASN A 285 -23.37 -13.13 10.07
C ASN A 285 -24.63 -13.91 9.63
N SER A 286 -24.46 -14.82 8.66
CA SER A 286 -25.53 -15.64 8.05
C SER A 286 -26.57 -14.87 7.21
N GLN A 287 -26.43 -13.56 7.03
CA GLN A 287 -27.25 -12.79 6.08
C GLN A 287 -26.56 -12.71 4.71
N PRO A 288 -27.27 -13.01 3.60
CA PRO A 288 -26.68 -12.92 2.26
C PRO A 288 -26.48 -11.46 1.85
N LEU A 289 -25.27 -11.16 1.36
CA LEU A 289 -24.91 -9.84 0.81
C LEU A 289 -25.08 -9.78 -0.71
N GLY A 290 -24.94 -10.93 -1.39
CA GLY A 290 -25.10 -11.04 -2.84
C GLY A 290 -24.36 -12.23 -3.43
N VAL A 291 -24.51 -12.39 -4.75
CA VAL A 291 -23.77 -13.35 -5.58
C VAL A 291 -22.98 -12.55 -6.62
N PHE A 292 -21.71 -12.88 -6.77
CA PHE A 292 -20.74 -12.13 -7.55
C PHE A 292 -19.95 -13.06 -8.47
N ASP A 293 -19.62 -12.56 -9.67
CA ASP A 293 -18.76 -13.26 -10.61
C ASP A 293 -17.31 -13.27 -10.12
N HIS A 294 -16.88 -12.15 -9.54
CA HIS A 294 -15.51 -11.95 -9.05
C HIS A 294 -15.51 -11.46 -7.59
N VAL A 295 -14.56 -11.95 -6.80
CA VAL A 295 -14.33 -11.49 -5.42
C VAL A 295 -12.87 -11.09 -5.25
N VAL A 296 -12.65 -9.91 -4.68
CA VAL A 296 -11.31 -9.39 -4.38
C VAL A 296 -11.14 -9.22 -2.89
N LEU A 297 -10.19 -9.95 -2.31
CA LEU A 297 -9.79 -9.82 -0.90
C LEU A 297 -8.75 -8.71 -0.79
N ALA A 298 -9.13 -7.57 -0.21
CA ALA A 298 -8.29 -6.38 -0.01
C ALA A 298 -8.01 -6.12 1.49
N TYR A 299 -7.71 -7.19 2.22
CA TYR A 299 -7.30 -7.17 3.62
C TYR A 299 -6.29 -8.31 3.87
N PRO A 300 -5.40 -8.21 4.87
CA PRO A 300 -4.43 -9.26 5.17
C PRO A 300 -5.15 -10.52 5.68
N ILE A 301 -4.98 -11.65 4.97
CA ILE A 301 -5.66 -12.91 5.31
C ILE A 301 -4.80 -13.82 6.22
N GLU A 302 -3.49 -13.58 6.29
CA GLU A 302 -2.53 -14.34 7.10
C GLU A 302 -2.37 -13.77 8.52
N GLY A 303 -1.96 -14.60 9.50
CA GLY A 303 -1.45 -14.11 10.79
C GLY A 303 -2.47 -13.83 11.91
N THR A 304 -3.67 -14.41 11.86
CA THR A 304 -4.76 -14.37 12.88
C THR A 304 -5.74 -13.18 12.81
N ARG A 305 -7.03 -13.55 12.88
CA ARG A 305 -8.29 -12.79 12.70
C ARG A 305 -8.83 -12.61 11.26
N SER A 306 -8.49 -13.45 10.28
CA SER A 306 -9.39 -13.56 9.12
C SER A 306 -10.67 -14.28 9.60
N SER A 307 -11.71 -13.49 9.87
CA SER A 307 -13.03 -13.95 10.32
C SER A 307 -13.86 -14.52 9.18
N ILE A 308 -13.27 -14.70 8.00
CA ILE A 308 -13.96 -15.17 6.81
C ILE A 308 -13.86 -16.68 6.73
N GLN A 309 -15.00 -17.34 6.87
CA GLN A 309 -15.16 -18.75 6.56
C GLN A 309 -15.22 -18.94 5.04
N PHE A 310 -14.50 -19.93 4.54
CA PHE A 310 -14.56 -20.35 3.14
C PHE A 310 -15.32 -21.67 3.06
N THR A 311 -16.51 -21.66 2.46
CA THR A 311 -17.42 -22.81 2.37
C THR A 311 -17.50 -23.34 0.93
N ASP A 312 -17.56 -24.66 0.78
CA ASP A 312 -17.64 -25.38 -0.52
C ASP A 312 -16.43 -25.20 -1.45
N PHE A 313 -15.26 -24.92 -0.88
CA PHE A 313 -13.99 -24.93 -1.60
C PHE A 313 -13.32 -26.31 -1.50
N GLU A 314 -12.79 -26.83 -2.61
CA GLU A 314 -12.03 -28.09 -2.63
C GLU A 314 -10.78 -28.03 -1.74
N LYS A 315 -10.13 -26.85 -1.74
CA LYS A 315 -9.04 -26.50 -0.85
C LYS A 315 -9.32 -25.11 -0.34
N THR A 316 -9.21 -24.91 0.98
CA THR A 316 -9.30 -23.58 1.55
C THR A 316 -8.29 -22.68 0.83
N PRO A 317 -8.71 -21.54 0.29
CA PRO A 317 -7.81 -20.55 -0.32
C PRO A 317 -7.01 -19.85 0.78
N TYR A 318 -6.19 -20.64 1.48
CA TYR A 318 -5.32 -20.21 2.56
C TYR A 318 -3.91 -20.10 2.03
N ILE A 319 -3.27 -18.97 2.29
CA ILE A 319 -1.84 -18.80 2.06
C ILE A 319 -1.12 -19.45 3.23
N SER A 320 -0.68 -20.69 3.02
CA SER A 320 0.03 -21.48 4.03
C SER A 320 1.31 -20.78 4.50
N GLY A 321 1.43 -20.69 5.83
CA GLY A 321 2.67 -20.44 6.56
C GLY A 321 2.39 -19.85 7.94
N ASN A 322 3.13 -20.29 8.95
CA ASN A 322 3.21 -19.71 10.30
C ASN A 322 3.83 -18.30 10.26
N LYS A 323 3.32 -17.43 9.39
CA LYS A 323 3.95 -16.16 9.09
C LYS A 323 3.24 -15.07 9.84
N LYS A 324 4.04 -14.22 10.46
CA LYS A 324 3.60 -13.17 11.35
C LYS A 324 3.47 -11.89 10.53
N PHE A 325 2.41 -11.16 10.77
CA PHE A 325 2.34 -9.77 10.37
C PHE A 325 2.93 -8.93 11.50
N HIS A 326 3.73 -7.95 11.13
CA HIS A 326 4.24 -6.96 12.06
C HIS A 326 3.07 -6.13 12.59
N ARG A 327 2.93 -6.12 13.92
CA ARG A 327 1.97 -5.29 14.63
C ARG A 327 2.58 -3.90 14.85
N THR A 328 1.86 -2.87 14.45
CA THR A 328 2.22 -1.48 14.73
C THR A 328 1.12 -0.84 15.55
N VAL A 329 1.53 -0.15 16.62
CA VAL A 329 0.64 0.68 17.43
C VAL A 329 1.03 2.14 17.23
N ALA A 330 0.06 2.98 16.86
CA ALA A 330 0.19 4.43 16.95
C ALA A 330 -0.56 4.93 18.17
N THR A 331 0.19 5.51 19.11
CA THR A 331 -0.37 6.22 20.25
C THR A 331 -0.37 7.71 19.95
N ILE A 332 -1.55 8.30 19.87
CA ILE A 332 -1.74 9.74 19.65
C ILE A 332 -1.99 10.40 21.00
N VAL A 333 -1.17 11.40 21.34
CA VAL A 333 -1.20 12.06 22.64
C VAL A 333 -1.33 13.57 22.46
N ALA A 334 -2.36 14.18 23.04
CA ALA A 334 -2.42 15.63 23.19
C ALA A 334 -1.85 16.01 24.57
N GLY A 335 -0.76 16.76 24.59
CA GLY A 335 -0.04 17.04 25.84
C GLY A 335 1.30 17.74 25.65
N HIS A 336 1.95 18.06 26.76
CA HIS A 336 3.28 18.67 26.77
C HIS A 336 4.34 17.59 27.05
N VAL A 337 5.37 17.55 26.20
CA VAL A 337 6.51 16.66 26.39
C VAL A 337 7.50 17.25 27.39
N LYS A 338 8.27 16.39 28.08
CA LYS A 338 9.33 16.84 28.99
C LYS A 338 10.44 17.59 28.25
N THR A 339 11.23 18.37 28.99
CA THR A 339 12.27 19.27 28.46
C THR A 339 13.29 18.61 27.51
N ASN A 340 13.63 17.34 27.74
CA ASN A 340 14.53 16.58 26.85
C ASN A 340 13.95 16.34 25.45
N PHE A 341 12.62 16.38 25.31
CA PHE A 341 11.91 16.21 24.04
C PHE A 341 11.47 17.54 23.40
N LYS A 342 11.32 18.63 24.17
CA LYS A 342 10.71 19.92 23.71
C LYS A 342 11.31 20.52 22.43
N TRP A 343 12.58 20.26 22.13
CA TRP A 343 13.28 20.85 20.98
C TRP A 343 13.28 19.97 19.73
N ARG A 344 12.58 18.84 19.75
CA ARG A 344 12.60 17.82 18.70
C ARG A 344 11.18 17.57 18.23
N ALA A 345 10.89 17.90 16.99
CA ALA A 345 9.60 17.57 16.38
C ALA A 345 9.54 16.08 16.08
N ASP A 346 10.61 15.53 15.49
CA ASP A 346 10.72 14.11 15.18
C ASP A 346 11.93 13.49 15.86
N ILE A 347 11.72 12.33 16.49
CA ILE A 347 12.76 11.48 17.06
C ILE A 347 12.57 10.09 16.48
N LEU A 348 13.59 9.61 15.75
CA LEU A 348 13.66 8.25 15.26
C LEU A 348 14.67 7.49 16.11
N THR A 349 14.31 6.31 16.61
CA THR A 349 15.32 5.43 17.22
C THR A 349 16.00 4.58 16.16
N CYS A 350 17.26 4.25 16.39
CA CYS A 350 17.96 3.19 15.66
C CYS A 350 18.29 1.98 16.56
N ASP A 351 17.67 1.90 17.74
CA ASP A 351 17.92 0.90 18.78
C ASP A 351 16.70 0.00 19.00
N ALA A 352 16.89 -1.31 18.83
CA ALA A 352 15.87 -2.35 19.02
C ALA A 352 15.37 -2.44 20.48
N SER A 353 16.14 -1.98 21.44
CA SER A 353 15.79 -2.02 22.87
C SER A 353 14.83 -0.89 23.29
N HIS A 354 14.65 0.13 22.44
CA HIS A 354 13.76 1.23 22.72
C HIS A 354 12.28 0.79 22.61
N PHE A 355 11.43 1.27 23.51
CA PHE A 355 10.01 0.87 23.54
C PHE A 355 9.12 1.53 22.47
N TYR A 356 9.68 2.44 21.67
CA TYR A 356 9.04 3.08 20.52
C TYR A 356 10.02 3.08 19.34
N THR A 357 9.52 3.13 18.12
CA THR A 357 10.29 3.29 16.88
C THR A 357 10.40 4.76 16.46
N SER A 358 9.38 5.57 16.73
CA SER A 358 9.44 7.02 16.55
C SER A 358 8.51 7.79 17.47
N LEU A 359 8.85 9.07 17.72
CA LEU A 359 8.01 10.10 18.31
C LEU A 359 7.96 11.28 17.34
N SER A 360 6.77 11.71 16.93
CA SER A 360 6.57 12.77 15.94
C SER A 360 5.53 13.78 16.40
N LEU A 361 5.85 15.07 16.35
CA LEU A 361 4.89 16.16 16.47
C LEU A 361 3.99 16.17 15.24
N LEU A 362 2.67 16.19 15.46
CA LEU A 362 1.68 16.19 14.41
C LEU A 362 1.08 17.58 14.22
N HIS A 363 1.02 18.00 12.97
CA HIS A 363 0.22 19.15 12.54
C HIS A 363 -1.11 18.67 11.95
N PRO A 364 -2.24 19.32 12.28
CA PRO A 364 -3.55 18.85 11.88
C PRO A 364 -3.67 18.84 10.35
N THR A 365 -4.24 17.76 9.82
CA THR A 365 -4.62 17.70 8.40
C THR A 365 -5.99 18.32 8.16
N ILE A 366 -6.84 18.36 9.19
CA ILE A 366 -8.14 19.02 9.18
C ILE A 366 -8.21 19.92 10.43
N LEU A 367 -8.15 21.23 10.23
CA LEU A 367 -8.22 22.22 11.32
C LEU A 367 -9.64 22.78 11.42
N LEU A 368 -10.37 22.41 12.47
CA LEU A 368 -11.73 22.88 12.74
C LEU A 368 -11.79 23.84 13.93
N VAL A 369 -10.87 23.66 14.89
CA VAL A 369 -10.77 24.48 16.11
C VAL A 369 -9.32 24.87 16.37
N ALA A 370 -9.10 25.98 17.07
CA ALA A 370 -7.75 26.38 17.47
C ALA A 370 -7.09 25.29 18.32
N GLU A 371 -5.84 24.95 18.01
CA GLU A 371 -5.09 23.94 18.74
C GLU A 371 -4.83 24.41 20.17
N LYS A 372 -5.30 23.62 21.14
CA LYS A 372 -5.12 23.91 22.57
C LYS A 372 -3.81 23.36 23.11
N TYR A 373 -3.38 22.21 22.58
CA TYR A 373 -2.21 21.46 23.03
C TYR A 373 -1.51 20.88 21.80
N PRO A 374 -0.17 20.73 21.84
CA PRO A 374 0.55 19.96 20.84
C PRO A 374 0.06 18.51 20.82
N VAL A 375 0.03 17.92 19.63
CA VAL A 375 -0.37 16.52 19.43
C VAL A 375 0.81 15.73 18.91
N TYR A 376 1.10 14.59 19.51
CA TYR A 376 2.21 13.72 19.15
C TYR A 376 1.71 12.35 18.72
N LYS A 377 2.42 11.72 17.80
CA LYS A 377 2.28 10.31 17.45
C LYS A 377 3.50 9.55 17.87
N ILE A 378 3.29 8.41 18.52
CA ILE A 378 4.34 7.48 18.88
C ILE A 378 4.05 6.16 18.19
N PHE A 379 4.99 5.69 17.36
CA PHE A 379 4.95 4.33 16.83
C PHE A 379 5.69 3.39 17.76
N SER A 380 5.07 2.25 18.08
CA SER A 380 5.63 1.24 18.96
C SER A 380 5.16 -0.17 18.56
N PRO A 381 5.92 -1.22 18.91
CA PRO A 381 5.51 -2.61 18.64
C PRO A 381 4.32 -3.07 19.52
N LYS A 382 4.04 -2.35 20.60
CA LYS A 382 2.97 -2.63 21.57
C LYS A 382 2.39 -1.33 22.10
N GLU A 383 1.18 -1.40 22.64
CA GLU A 383 0.57 -0.29 23.37
C GLU A 383 1.46 0.16 24.53
N LEU A 384 1.65 1.47 24.66
CA LEU A 384 2.53 2.07 25.66
C LEU A 384 1.88 2.00 27.04
N THR A 385 2.67 1.66 28.06
CA THR A 385 2.20 1.72 29.44
C THR A 385 2.13 3.16 29.93
N LYS A 386 1.45 3.38 31.06
CA LYS A 386 1.41 4.70 31.69
C LYS A 386 2.79 5.19 32.10
N GLU A 387 3.65 4.27 32.56
CA GLU A 387 5.03 4.57 32.93
C GLU A 387 5.82 5.06 31.71
N GLN A 388 5.73 4.36 30.58
CA GLN A 388 6.37 4.76 29.32
C GLN A 388 5.85 6.10 28.79
N LEU A 389 4.55 6.36 28.88
CA LEU A 389 3.99 7.67 28.54
C LEU A 389 4.51 8.77 29.48
N ASN A 390 4.58 8.48 30.78
CA ASN A 390 5.13 9.38 31.78
C ASN A 390 6.64 9.56 31.65
N GLU A 391 7.38 8.73 30.90
CA GLU A 391 8.77 8.99 30.54
C GLU A 391 8.88 10.14 29.53
N ILE A 392 7.93 10.25 28.60
CA ILE A 392 7.93 11.23 27.50
C ILE A 392 7.21 12.53 27.87
N PHE A 393 6.05 12.46 28.54
CA PHE A 393 5.17 13.60 28.78
C PHE A 393 5.27 14.14 30.21
N GLU A 394 5.18 15.46 30.35
CA GLU A 394 4.98 16.15 31.63
C GLU A 394 3.48 16.33 31.94
N GLU A 395 2.65 16.45 30.89
CA GLU A 395 1.21 16.65 30.99
C GLU A 395 0.50 15.93 29.83
N ILE A 396 -0.57 15.20 30.13
CA ILE A 396 -1.36 14.45 29.15
C ILE A 396 -2.84 14.84 29.31
N HIS A 397 -3.46 15.33 28.23
CA HIS A 397 -4.88 15.68 28.19
C HIS A 397 -5.73 14.67 27.44
N HIS A 398 -5.14 13.99 26.47
CA HIS A 398 -5.83 12.98 25.66
C HIS A 398 -4.85 11.92 25.20
N VAL A 399 -5.29 10.67 25.19
CA VAL A 399 -4.57 9.54 24.60
C VAL A 399 -5.55 8.74 23.76
N GLU A 400 -5.17 8.47 22.53
CA GLU A 400 -5.88 7.59 21.62
C GLU A 400 -4.91 6.55 21.07
N VAL A 401 -5.33 5.28 21.01
CA VAL A 401 -4.49 4.18 20.56
C VAL A 401 -5.11 3.56 19.32
N HIS A 402 -4.31 3.48 18.27
CA HIS A 402 -4.64 2.79 17.02
C HIS A 402 -3.71 1.58 16.88
N ASP A 403 -4.28 0.39 16.75
CA ASP A 403 -3.56 -0.88 16.70
C ASP A 403 -3.91 -1.65 15.43
N TRP A 404 -2.90 -2.02 14.64
CA TRP A 404 -3.11 -2.76 13.40
C TRP A 404 -1.95 -3.67 13.02
N LEU A 405 -2.26 -4.62 12.15
CA LEU A 405 -1.28 -5.40 11.40
C LEU A 405 -0.86 -4.57 10.18
N ALA A 406 0.41 -4.16 10.14
CA ALA A 406 0.89 -3.18 9.17
C ALA A 406 1.36 -3.84 7.87
N TYR A 407 2.14 -4.91 7.96
CA TYR A 407 2.73 -5.64 6.83
C TYR A 407 3.31 -6.97 7.32
N PRO A 408 3.71 -7.89 6.43
CA PRO A 408 4.44 -9.10 6.82
C PRO A 408 5.72 -8.81 7.63
N GLU A 409 6.12 -9.74 8.49
CA GLU A 409 7.51 -9.81 8.96
C GLU A 409 8.39 -10.28 7.79
N TYR A 410 9.39 -9.46 7.44
CA TYR A 410 10.23 -9.61 6.24
C TYR A 410 11.57 -10.30 6.53
N ASP A 411 11.82 -10.69 7.77
CA ASP A 411 12.97 -11.48 8.22
C ASP A 411 12.93 -12.93 7.68
N THR A 412 11.75 -13.38 7.28
CA THR A 412 11.49 -14.72 6.76
C THR A 412 11.13 -14.65 5.29
N ILE A 413 12.16 -14.64 4.44
CA ILE A 413 12.01 -14.63 2.99
C ILE A 413 11.25 -15.89 2.55
N PRO A 414 10.04 -15.79 1.99
CA PRO A 414 9.37 -16.96 1.48
C PRO A 414 10.07 -17.43 0.19
N PRO A 415 10.16 -18.74 -0.07
CA PRO A 415 10.72 -19.24 -1.33
C PRO A 415 10.00 -18.74 -2.58
N LYS A 416 8.72 -18.34 -2.41
CA LYS A 416 7.88 -17.74 -3.43
C LYS A 416 6.83 -16.86 -2.76
N PHE A 417 6.53 -15.71 -3.34
CA PHE A 417 5.44 -14.87 -2.86
C PHE A 417 4.06 -15.48 -3.16
N PRO A 418 3.02 -15.15 -2.38
CA PRO A 418 1.68 -15.61 -2.68
C PRO A 418 1.17 -15.07 -4.01
N SER A 419 0.22 -15.81 -4.58
CA SER A 419 -0.45 -15.45 -5.83
C SER A 419 -1.47 -14.33 -5.61
N PHE A 420 -1.58 -13.43 -6.59
CA PHE A 420 -2.71 -12.51 -6.72
C PHE A 420 -4.02 -13.23 -7.04
N VAL A 421 -3.96 -14.47 -7.53
CA VAL A 421 -5.10 -15.33 -7.84
C VAL A 421 -5.09 -16.51 -6.88
N LEU A 422 -6.07 -16.57 -5.97
CA LEU A 422 -6.21 -17.69 -5.03
C LEU A 422 -6.85 -18.90 -5.72
N GLN A 423 -7.76 -18.63 -6.65
CA GLN A 423 -8.43 -19.56 -7.57
C GLN A 423 -9.13 -18.72 -8.65
N PRO A 424 -9.72 -19.32 -9.70
CA PRO A 424 -10.41 -18.56 -10.74
C PRO A 424 -11.40 -17.55 -10.16
N LYS A 425 -11.28 -16.27 -10.53
CA LYS A 425 -12.16 -15.15 -10.11
C LYS A 425 -12.18 -14.81 -8.61
N LEU A 426 -11.28 -15.39 -7.80
CA LEU A 426 -11.02 -14.97 -6.42
C LEU A 426 -9.59 -14.46 -6.29
N TYR A 427 -9.45 -13.17 -6.04
CA TYR A 427 -8.17 -12.47 -6.05
C TYR A 427 -7.72 -12.07 -4.65
N TYR A 428 -6.41 -12.03 -4.43
CA TYR A 428 -5.78 -11.56 -3.20
C TYR A 428 -4.89 -10.35 -3.49
N LEU A 429 -5.40 -9.16 -3.14
CA LEU A 429 -4.70 -7.90 -3.37
C LEU A 429 -3.43 -7.78 -2.53
N ASN A 430 -3.52 -8.15 -1.26
CA ASN A 430 -2.40 -7.99 -0.32
C ASN A 430 -1.25 -8.97 -0.58
N ALA A 431 -1.31 -9.81 -1.62
CA ALA A 431 -0.17 -10.57 -2.10
C ALA A 431 1.05 -9.65 -2.38
N VAL A 432 0.80 -8.43 -2.86
CA VAL A 432 1.85 -7.44 -3.13
C VAL A 432 2.64 -7.05 -1.88
N GLU A 433 2.02 -7.10 -0.70
CA GLU A 433 2.65 -6.68 0.55
C GLU A 433 3.80 -7.59 0.97
N TRP A 434 3.85 -8.80 0.42
CA TRP A 434 4.98 -9.70 0.59
C TRP A 434 6.24 -9.23 -0.12
N ALA A 435 6.10 -8.45 -1.18
CA ALA A 435 7.23 -7.76 -1.81
C ALA A 435 7.55 -6.44 -1.08
N ALA A 436 6.54 -5.61 -0.83
CA ALA A 436 6.62 -4.46 0.07
C ALA A 436 5.23 -3.86 0.30
N SER A 437 4.98 -3.28 1.46
CA SER A 437 3.79 -2.49 1.73
C SER A 437 4.06 -0.99 1.56
N ALA A 438 3.27 -0.34 0.70
CA ALA A 438 3.23 1.11 0.50
C ALA A 438 1.90 1.48 -0.18
N ILE A 439 1.55 2.78 -0.18
CA ILE A 439 0.37 3.29 -0.90
C ILE A 439 0.47 2.92 -2.39
N GLU A 440 1.62 3.19 -3.03
CA GLU A 440 1.82 2.91 -4.45
C GLU A 440 1.76 1.42 -4.79
N MET A 441 2.33 0.56 -3.94
CA MET A 441 2.23 -0.90 -4.09
C MET A 441 0.77 -1.37 -4.08
N SER A 442 -0.07 -0.76 -3.24
CA SER A 442 -1.51 -1.05 -3.19
C SER A 442 -2.25 -0.57 -4.46
N LEU A 443 -1.86 0.57 -5.02
CA LEU A 443 -2.42 1.08 -6.29
C LEU A 443 -2.02 0.19 -7.47
N ILE A 444 -0.74 -0.19 -7.57
CA ILE A 444 -0.21 -1.11 -8.59
C ILE A 444 -0.94 -2.45 -8.53
N SER A 445 -1.11 -3.01 -7.34
CA SER A 445 -1.83 -4.28 -7.17
C SER A 445 -3.31 -4.15 -7.57
N GLY A 446 -3.96 -3.06 -7.19
CA GLY A 446 -5.33 -2.82 -7.58
C GLY A 446 -5.51 -2.67 -9.09
N LYS A 447 -4.57 -1.97 -9.77
CA LYS A 447 -4.53 -1.91 -11.24
C LYS A 447 -4.30 -3.28 -11.87
N ASN A 448 -3.41 -4.10 -11.30
CA ASN A 448 -3.14 -5.45 -11.79
C ASN A 448 -4.40 -6.34 -11.76
N ILE A 449 -5.13 -6.34 -10.64
CA ILE A 449 -6.38 -7.11 -10.51
C ILE A 449 -7.47 -6.57 -11.45
N ALA A 450 -7.61 -5.24 -11.57
CA ALA A 450 -8.55 -4.64 -12.51
C ALA A 450 -8.24 -5.05 -13.97
N LEU A 451 -6.96 -5.10 -14.35
CA LEU A 451 -6.53 -5.60 -15.66
C LEU A 451 -6.87 -7.09 -15.86
N MET A 452 -6.63 -7.94 -14.86
CA MET A 452 -6.99 -9.36 -14.90
C MET A 452 -8.48 -9.55 -15.17
N ILE A 453 -9.34 -8.90 -14.36
CA ILE A 453 -10.79 -8.99 -14.53
C ILE A 453 -11.17 -8.45 -15.91
N SER A 454 -10.61 -7.31 -16.34
CA SER A 454 -10.97 -6.69 -17.61
C SER A 454 -10.73 -7.57 -18.83
N LYS A 455 -9.65 -8.36 -18.83
CA LYS A 455 -9.30 -9.27 -19.92
C LYS A 455 -10.27 -10.43 -20.12
N GLU A 456 -11.07 -10.78 -19.10
CA GLU A 456 -12.10 -11.81 -19.26
C GLU A 456 -13.33 -11.32 -20.04
N TYR A 457 -13.44 -10.01 -20.31
CA TYR A 457 -14.60 -9.37 -20.95
C TYR A 457 -14.24 -8.51 -22.18
N GLN A 458 -12.98 -8.56 -22.63
CA GLN A 458 -12.49 -7.96 -23.88
C GLN A 458 -12.27 -9.06 -24.91
#